data_AF-A0A1Z8ST41-F1
#
_entry.id   AF-A0A1Z8ST41-F1
#
_cell.length_a   1.000
_cell.length_b   1.000
_cell.length_c   1.000
_cell.angle_alpha   90.00
_cell.angle_beta   90.00
_cell.angle_gamma   90.00
#
_symmetry.space_group_name_H-M   'P 1'
#
loop_
_entity.id
_entity.type
_entity.pdbx_description
1 polymer ?
#
loop_
_entity_poly.entity_id
_entity_poly.type
_entity_poly.pdbx_seq_one_letter_code
_entity_poly.pdbx_strand_id
1 'polypeptide(L)' 'MTVDQLKIGAGERAAIIGPSGCGKTTLLSAISGILVPTAGSVTVGETDVSQLGEKERRAFRC' A
#
# COMPACT_ATOMS: atom_id res chain seq x y z
N MET A 1 12.26 -11.64 11.61
CA MET A 1 12.09 -10.18 11.80
C MET A 1 10.78 -9.81 11.14
N THR A 2 9.76 -9.51 11.95
CA THR A 2 8.46 -9.00 11.50
C THR A 2 8.47 -7.48 11.57
N VAL A 3 7.75 -6.84 10.67
CA VAL A 3 7.57 -5.38 10.65
C VAL A 3 6.11 -5.11 10.96
N ASP A 4 5.83 -4.50 12.11
CA ASP A 4 4.46 -4.22 12.54
C ASP A 4 3.88 -3.00 11.82
N GLN A 5 4.72 -2.04 11.45
CA GLN A 5 4.31 -0.83 10.73
C GLN A 5 5.43 -0.30 9.82
N LEU A 6 5.04 0.18 8.64
CA LEU A 6 5.91 0.87 7.69
C LEU A 6 5.42 2.31 7.49
N LYS A 7 6.33 3.28 7.61
CA LYS A 7 6.09 4.69 7.28
C LYS A 7 7.19 5.15 6.35
N ILE A 8 6.81 5.88 5.30
CA ILE A 8 7.74 6.49 4.34
C ILE A 8 7.39 7.97 4.28
N GLY A 9 8.37 8.82 4.59
CA GLY A 9 8.23 10.27 4.58
C GLY A 9 8.21 10.86 3.17
N ALA A 10 7.73 12.10 3.06
CA ALA A 10 7.81 12.84 1.81
C ALA A 10 9.28 13.02 1.38
N GLY A 11 9.59 12.71 0.11
CA GLY A 11 10.95 12.77 -0.43
C GLY A 11 11.82 11.55 -0.12
N GLU A 12 11.36 10.63 0.73
CA GLU A 12 12.07 9.39 0.99
C GLU A 12 11.88 8.38 -0.16
N ARG A 13 12.89 7.53 -0.33
CA ARG A 13 12.86 6.42 -1.27
C ARG A 13 13.13 5.14 -0.51
N ALA A 14 12.21 4.19 -0.60
CA ALA A 14 12.36 2.87 -0.01
C ALA A 14 12.37 1.79 -1.10
N ALA A 15 13.08 0.71 -0.83
CA ALA A 15 13.06 -0.50 -1.66
C ALA A 15 12.55 -1.67 -0.83
N ILE A 16 11.64 -2.47 -1.41
CA ILE A 16 11.13 -3.69 -0.78
C ILE A 16 11.90 -4.88 -1.36
N ILE A 17 12.65 -5.56 -0.51
CA ILE A 17 13.51 -6.69 -0.91
C ILE A 17 13.07 -7.94 -0.14
N GLY A 18 13.02 -9.08 -0.84
CA GLY A 18 12.70 -10.37 -0.21
C GLY A 18 12.50 -11.47 -1.24
N PRO A 19 12.39 -12.75 -0.81
CA PRO A 19 12.18 -13.90 -1.69
C PRO A 19 10.92 -13.81 -2.55
N SER A 20 10.86 -14.53 -3.67
CA SER A 20 9.62 -14.69 -4.43
C SER A 20 8.52 -15.28 -3.56
N GLY A 21 7.29 -14.75 -3.66
CA GLY A 21 6.15 -15.20 -2.85
C GLY A 21 6.01 -14.56 -1.48
N CYS A 22 6.95 -13.73 -1.01
CA CYS A 22 6.83 -13.07 0.31
C CYS A 22 5.82 -11.89 0.34
N GLY A 23 5.02 -11.69 -0.71
CA GLY A 23 3.95 -10.69 -0.73
C GLY A 23 4.34 -9.28 -1.20
N LYS A 24 5.53 -9.07 -1.80
CA LYS A 24 5.96 -7.73 -2.28
C LYS A 24 4.98 -7.11 -3.27
N THR A 25 4.59 -7.86 -4.30
CA THR A 25 3.61 -7.40 -5.29
C THR A 25 2.26 -7.14 -4.63
N THR A 26 1.83 -8.00 -3.72
CA THR A 26 0.59 -7.83 -2.94
C THR A 26 0.60 -6.52 -2.14
N LEU A 27 1.72 -6.22 -1.46
CA LEU A 27 1.90 -4.99 -0.71
C LEU A 27 1.87 -3.76 -1.63
N LEU A 28 2.60 -3.78 -2.75
CA LEU A 28 2.59 -2.69 -3.73
C LEU A 28 1.21 -2.50 -4.38
N SER A 29 0.47 -3.59 -4.64
CA SER A 29 -0.91 -3.54 -5.11
C SER A 29 -1.87 -2.93 -4.08
N ALA A 30 -1.66 -3.18 -2.79
CA ALA A 30 -2.45 -2.55 -1.73
C ALA A 30 -2.18 -1.05 -1.64
N ILE A 31 -0.90 -0.65 -1.68
CA ILE A 31 -0.49 0.76 -1.66
C ILE A 31 -1.03 1.53 -2.86
N SER A 32 -1.02 0.92 -4.05
CA SER A 32 -1.55 1.52 -5.28
C SER A 32 -3.08 1.47 -5.39
N GLY A 33 -3.81 0.95 -4.40
CA GLY A 33 -5.27 0.83 -4.47
C GLY A 33 -5.77 -0.18 -5.51
N ILE A 34 -4.90 -1.06 -6.00
CA ILE A 34 -5.25 -2.20 -6.87
C ILE A 34 -5.95 -3.28 -6.06
N LEU A 35 -5.38 -3.60 -4.89
CA LEU A 35 -5.88 -4.59 -3.96
C LEU A 35 -6.43 -3.91 -2.72
N VAL A 36 -7.58 -4.35 -2.22
CA VAL A 36 -8.08 -3.93 -0.91
C VAL A 36 -7.49 -4.86 0.13
N PRO A 37 -6.77 -4.35 1.14
CA PRO A 37 -6.27 -5.19 2.21
C PRO A 37 -7.44 -5.79 3.00
N THR A 38 -7.34 -7.07 3.37
CA THR A 38 -8.37 -7.75 4.17
C THR A 38 -8.40 -7.27 5.62
N ALA A 39 -7.28 -6.73 6.12
CA ALA A 39 -7.13 -6.16 7.46
C ALA A 39 -6.07 -5.05 7.46
N GLY A 40 -6.13 -4.16 8.45
CA GLY A 40 -5.26 -2.99 8.54
C GLY A 40 -5.69 -1.85 7.61
N SER A 41 -4.83 -0.85 7.47
CA SER A 41 -5.08 0.33 6.63
C SER A 41 -3.82 0.76 5.88
N VAL A 42 -4.02 1.50 4.79
CA VAL A 42 -2.94 2.10 4.00
C VAL A 42 -3.28 3.55 3.73
N THR A 43 -2.45 4.45 4.24
CA THR A 43 -2.62 5.89 4.06
C THR A 43 -1.54 6.44 3.14
N VAL A 44 -1.93 7.18 2.11
CA VAL A 44 -1.04 7.88 1.19
C VAL A 44 -1.39 9.36 1.22
N GLY A 45 -0.50 10.18 1.79
CA GLY A 45 -0.82 11.56 2.11
C GLY A 45 -1.94 11.63 3.15
N GLU A 46 -3.04 12.29 2.80
CA GLU A 46 -4.25 12.37 3.64
C GLU A 46 -5.30 11.31 3.29
N THR A 47 -5.04 10.50 2.25
CA THR A 47 -6.01 9.54 1.72
C THR A 47 -5.82 8.17 2.37
N ASP A 48 -6.84 7.67 3.06
CA ASP A 48 -6.90 6.25 3.44
C ASP A 48 -7.42 5.42 2.26
N VAL A 49 -6.47 4.80 1.54
CA VAL A 49 -6.71 3.98 0.35
C VAL A 49 -7.55 2.74 0.68
N SER A 50 -7.51 2.27 1.93
CA SER A 50 -8.26 1.09 2.38
C SER A 50 -9.77 1.34 2.51
N GLN A 51 -10.18 2.61 2.66
CA GLN A 51 -11.58 3.02 2.83
C GLN A 51 -12.22 3.53 1.53
N LEU A 52 -11.45 3.70 0.46
CA LEU A 52 -11.97 4.16 -0.83
C LEU A 52 -12.89 3.13 -1.48
N GLY A 53 -14.00 3.58 -2.05
CA GLY A 53 -14.86 2.79 -2.93
C GLY A 53 -14.18 2.45 -4.26
N GLU A 54 -14.77 1.55 -5.04
CA GLU A 54 -14.15 1.08 -6.30
C GLU A 54 -13.85 2.23 -7.28
N LYS A 55 -14.81 3.15 -7.45
CA LYS A 55 -14.66 4.33 -8.33
C LYS A 55 -13.52 5.24 -7.89
N GLU A 56 -13.41 5.47 -6.59
CA GLU A 56 -12.39 6.35 -5.99
C GLU A 56 -11.00 5.72 -6.08
N ARG A 57 -10.87 4.41 -5.84
CA ARG A 57 -9.60 3.69 -6.06
C ARG A 57 -9.15 3.72 -7.51
N ARG A 58 -10.07 3.70 -8.47
CA ARG A 58 -9.74 3.86 -9.90
C ARG A 58 -9.17 5.26 -10.17
N ALA A 59 -9.76 6.30 -9.60
CA ALA A 59 -9.26 7.67 -9.71
C ALA A 59 -7.92 7.89 -8.97
N PHE A 60 -7.69 7.16 -7.88
CA PHE A 60 -6.41 7.21 -7.14
C PHE A 60 -5.22 6.63 -7.92
N ARG A 61 -5.47 5.73 -8.88
CA ARG A 61 -4.45 5.06 -9.70
C ARG A 61 -3.94 5.89 -10.89
N CYS A 62 -4.42 7.13 -11.03
CA CYS A 62 -4.09 8.05 -12.11
C CYS A 62 -2.65 8.55 -12.05
#